data_AF-A0A662FTI2-F1
#
_entry.id   AF-A0A662FTI2-F1
#
_cell.length_a   1.000
_cell.length_b   1.000
_cell.length_c   1.000
_cell.angle_alpha   90.00
_cell.angle_beta   90.00
_cell.angle_gamma   90.00
#
_symmetry.space_group_name_H-M   'P 1'
#
loop_
_entity.id
_entity.type
_entity.pdbx_description
1 polymer ?
#
loop_
_entity_poly.entity_id
_entity_poly.type
_entity_poly.pdbx_seq_one_letter_code
_entity_poly.pdbx_strand_id
1 'polypeptide(L)' 'MASNEFVVTPWEVRGRVDYRKLIEEFGTQEITDELMAEIRSLTG' A
#
# COMPACT_ATOMS: atom_id res chain seq x y z
N MET A 1 -11.36 16.19 18.15
CA MET A 1 -10.27 15.21 18.30
C MET A 1 -9.52 15.22 16.98
N ALA A 2 -8.23 15.59 16.97
CA ALA A 2 -7.47 15.72 15.73
C ALA A 2 -7.17 14.33 15.20
N SER A 3 -7.96 13.88 14.21
CA SER A 3 -7.65 12.73 13.39
C SER A 3 -6.28 12.99 12.75
N ASN A 4 -5.35 12.07 12.96
CA ASN A 4 -4.00 12.15 12.40
C ASN A 4 -4.12 11.79 10.90
N GLU A 5 -4.69 12.70 10.11
CA GLU A 5 -4.86 12.53 8.67
C GLU A 5 -3.51 12.61 7.97
N PHE A 6 -3.15 11.56 7.22
CA PHE A 6 -1.98 11.56 6.37
C PHE A 6 -2.36 12.04 4.97
N VAL A 7 -1.44 12.72 4.30
CA VAL A 7 -1.62 13.20 2.93
C VAL A 7 -0.65 12.44 2.05
N VAL A 8 -1.17 11.81 1.01
CA VAL A 8 -0.38 11.10 -0.01
C VAL A 8 -0.84 11.59 -1.38
N THR A 9 0.07 12.26 -2.07
CA THR A 9 -0.11 12.73 -3.45
C THR A 9 1.17 12.40 -4.24
N PRO A 10 1.15 12.51 -5.58
CA PRO A 10 2.38 12.30 -6.37
C PRO A 10 3.54 13.23 -6.01
N TRP A 11 3.29 14.32 -5.29
CA TRP A 11 4.27 15.37 -4.99
C TRP A 11 4.59 15.50 -3.49
N GLU A 12 3.72 15.03 -2.60
CA GLU A 12 3.84 15.21 -1.16
C GLU A 12 3.36 13.97 -0.39
N VAL A 13 4.15 13.59 0.63
CA VAL A 13 3.78 12.62 1.65
C VAL A 13 3.98 13.25 3.04
N ARG A 14 2.92 13.29 3.86
CA ARG A 14 2.96 13.89 5.21
C ARG A 14 2.14 13.09 6.21
N GLY A 15 2.65 13.01 7.45
CA GLY A 15 2.02 12.28 8.55
C GLY A 15 2.41 10.80 8.60
N ARG A 16 1.80 10.05 9.52
CA ARG A 16 1.98 8.60 9.61
C ARG A 16 1.02 7.93 8.64
N VAL A 17 1.57 7.42 7.54
CA VAL A 17 0.78 6.77 6.48
C VAL A 17 0.22 5.44 6.98
N ASP A 18 -1.09 5.26 6.79
CA ASP A 18 -1.75 3.96 6.97
C ASP A 18 -1.87 3.26 5.61
N TYR A 19 -1.00 2.28 5.38
CA TYR A 19 -0.96 1.54 4.13
C TYR A 19 -2.22 0.70 3.89
N ARG A 20 -2.92 0.23 4.93
CA ARG A 20 -4.18 -0.51 4.75
C ARG A 20 -5.25 0.39 4.17
N LYS A 21 -5.37 1.59 4.73
CA LYS A 21 -6.30 2.62 4.23
C LYS A 21 -5.97 3.03 2.80
N LEU A 22 -4.69 3.15 2.44
CA LEU A 22 -4.28 3.44 1.07
C LEU A 22 -4.68 2.34 0.07
N ILE A 23 -4.56 1.07 0.46
CA ILE A 23 -4.97 -0.05 -0.38
C ILE A 23 -6.48 0.04 -0.68
N GLU A 24 -7.30 0.31 0.34
CA GLU A 24 -8.75 0.50 0.19
C GLU A 24 -9.09 1.75 -0.66
N GLU A 25 -8.44 2.89 -0.40
CA GLU A 25 -8.70 4.16 -1.09
C GLU A 25 -8.30 4.12 -2.57
N PHE A 26 -7.20 3.45 -2.90
CA PHE A 26 -6.70 3.34 -4.28
C PHE A 26 -7.26 2.10 -5.00
N GLY A 27 -7.99 1.22 -4.29
CA GLY A 27 -8.55 -0.01 -4.83
C GLY A 27 -7.49 -0.99 -5.33
N THR A 28 -6.32 -1.02 -4.70
CA THR A 28 -5.23 -1.93 -5.07
C THR A 28 -5.36 -3.28 -4.36
N GLN A 29 -4.52 -4.23 -4.75
CA GLN A 29 -4.49 -5.55 -4.15
C GLN A 29 -3.24 -5.70 -3.28
N GLU A 30 -3.38 -6.36 -2.13
CA GLU A 30 -2.24 -6.76 -1.31
C GLU A 30 -1.39 -7.78 -2.06
N ILE A 31 -0.08 -7.71 -1.83
CA ILE A 31 0.86 -8.70 -2.35
C ILE A 31 0.84 -9.89 -1.39
N THR A 32 0.26 -11.00 -1.85
CA THR A 32 0.15 -12.23 -1.04
C THR A 32 1.38 -13.12 -1.18
N ASP A 33 1.54 -14.05 -0.24
CA ASP A 33 2.64 -15.03 -0.28
C ASP A 33 2.56 -15.94 -1.51
N GLU A 34 1.36 -16.24 -2.00
CA GLU A 34 1.14 -17.01 -3.22
C GLU A 34 1.65 -16.26 -4.45
N LEU A 35 1.33 -14.96 -4.58
CA LEU A 35 1.83 -14.12 -5.66
C LEU A 35 3.36 -14.03 -5.64
N MET A 36 3.95 -13.92 -4.44
CA MET A 36 5.40 -13.93 -4.27
C MET A 36 6.03 -15.26 -4.68
N ALA A 37 5.39 -16.39 -4.40
CA ALA A 37 5.86 -17.71 -4.81
C ALA A 37 5.79 -17.89 -6.33
N GLU A 38 4.72 -17.42 -6.98
CA GLU A 38 4.56 -17.45 -8.43
C GLU A 38 5.66 -16.65 -9.13
N ILE A 39 5.89 -15.40 -8.71
CA ILE A 39 6.95 -14.54 -9.29
C ILE A 39 8.33 -15.21 -9.17
N ARG A 40 8.63 -15.80 -8.00
CA ARG A 40 9.89 -16.53 -7.79
C ARG A 40 10.03 -17.75 -8.71
N SER A 41 8.93 -18.49 -8.94
CA SER A 41 8.94 -19.64 -9.84
C SER A 41 9.15 -19.24 -11.31
N LEU A 42 8.68 -18.06 -11.72
CA LEU A 42 8.80 -17.58 -13.10
C LEU A 42 10.17 -16.96 -13.41
N THR A 43 10.90 -16.51 -12.40
CA THR A 43 12.15 -15.73 -12.54
C THR A 43 13.40 -16.45 -12.00
N GLY A 44 13.24 -17.68 -11.50
CA GLY A 44 14.29 -18.51 -10.90
C GLY A 44 15.16 -19.27 -11.89
#